data_AF-A0A285UTC1-F1
#
_entry.id   AF-A0A285UTC1-F1
#
_cell.length_a   1.000
_cell.length_b   1.000
_cell.length_c   1.000
_cell.angle_alpha   90.00
_cell.angle_beta   90.00
_cell.angle_gamma   90.00
#
_symmetry.space_group_name_H-M   'P 1'
#
loop_
_entity.id
_entity.type
_entity.pdbx_description
1 polymer ?
#
loop_
_entity_poly.entity_id
_entity_poly.type
_entity_poly.pdbx_seq_one_letter_code
_entity_poly.pdbx_strand_id
1 'polypeptide(L)'
;MFLRKFLGFIITTLLTGLFLNFYFAIMVGYDKLFAALGVLLTGVAPFILLMGLPVSILSDLLTKNLNSKQRYKKAFLIHIIFGLIIGLVLSLFFEHLIIVVITLIATFIFWLVDEILRKKFKGTK
;
A
#
# COMPACT_ATOMS: atom_id res chain seq x y z
N MET A 1 3.92 9.20 15.71
CA MET A 1 2.80 8.82 14.83
C MET A 1 3.07 9.23 13.38
N PHE A 2 3.34 10.51 13.10
CA PHE A 2 3.65 11.04 11.76
C PHE A 2 4.85 10.35 11.09
N LEU A 3 6.01 10.28 11.75
CA LEU A 3 7.21 9.64 11.20
C LEU A 3 6.97 8.20 10.73
N ARG A 4 6.30 7.38 11.56
CA ARG A 4 5.94 5.99 11.20
C ARG A 4 5.09 5.94 9.92
N LYS A 5 4.11 6.84 9.78
CA LYS A 5 3.20 6.87 8.63
C LYS A 5 3.91 7.38 7.37
N PHE A 6 4.77 8.39 7.51
CA PHE A 6 5.64 8.86 6.43
C PHE A 6 6.60 7.76 5.95
N LEU A 7 7.27 7.06 6.87
CA LEU A 7 8.11 5.91 6.53
C LEU A 7 7.31 4.77 5.89
N GLY A 8 6.09 4.52 6.36
CA GLY A 8 5.18 3.56 5.74
C GLY A 8 4.90 3.91 4.28
N PHE A 9 4.52 5.16 4.03
CA PHE A 9 4.34 5.69 2.67
C PHE A 9 5.58 5.48 1.79
N ILE A 10 6.77 5.90 2.25
CA ILE A 10 8.01 5.78 1.48
C ILE A 10 8.33 4.32 1.18
N ILE A 11 8.32 3.45 2.19
CA ILE A 11 8.68 2.04 2.04
C ILE A 11 7.67 1.31 1.15
N THR A 12 6.37 1.51 1.35
CA THR A 12 5.34 0.89 0.51
C THR A 12 5.46 1.36 -0.93
N THR A 13 5.71 2.66 -1.16
CA THR A 13 5.92 3.20 -2.51
C THR A 13 7.11 2.54 -3.21
N LEU A 14 8.24 2.41 -2.51
CA LEU A 14 9.42 1.73 -3.02
C LEU A 14 9.13 0.26 -3.33
N LEU A 15 8.53 -0.49 -2.39
CA LEU A 15 8.26 -1.91 -2.56
C LEU A 15 7.23 -2.20 -3.65
N THR A 16 6.14 -1.43 -3.72
CA THR A 16 5.12 -1.56 -4.76
C THR A 16 5.67 -1.16 -6.13
N GLY A 17 6.43 -0.07 -6.22
CA GLY A 17 7.08 0.34 -7.47
C GLY A 17 8.07 -0.69 -7.98
N LEU A 18 8.90 -1.26 -7.10
CA LEU A 18 9.81 -2.35 -7.44
C LEU A 18 9.04 -3.59 -7.92
N PHE A 19 8.00 -4.01 -7.18
CA PHE A 19 7.17 -5.14 -7.56
C PHE A 19 6.55 -4.96 -8.96
N LEU A 20 5.97 -3.79 -9.23
CA LEU A 20 5.36 -3.50 -10.52
C LEU A 20 6.39 -3.46 -11.64
N ASN A 21 7.58 -2.89 -11.38
CA ASN A 21 8.64 -2.88 -12.37
C ASN A 21 9.09 -4.31 -12.72
N PHE A 22 9.30 -5.18 -11.73
CA PHE A 22 9.62 -6.59 -11.98
C PHE A 22 8.50 -7.29 -12.75
N TYR A 23 7.25 -7.06 -12.37
CA TYR A 23 6.09 -7.62 -13.07
C TYR A 23 6.06 -7.21 -14.55
N PHE A 24 6.20 -5.93 -14.86
CA PHE A 24 6.18 -5.45 -16.24
C PHE A 24 7.42 -5.85 -17.04
N ALA A 25 8.60 -5.91 -16.41
CA ALA A 25 9.81 -6.40 -17.06
C ALA A 25 9.64 -7.86 -17.54
N ILE A 26 9.09 -8.73 -16.68
CA ILE A 26 8.86 -10.14 -17.03
C ILE A 26 7.73 -10.30 -18.07
N MET A 27 6.61 -9.60 -17.87
CA MET A 27 5.40 -9.84 -18.68
C MET A 27 5.42 -9.12 -20.04
N VAL A 28 6.10 -7.98 -20.13
CA VAL A 28 6.07 -7.10 -21.31
C VAL A 28 7.46 -6.98 -21.96
N GLY A 29 8.50 -7.61 -21.41
CA GLY A 29 9.88 -7.49 -21.91
C GLY A 29 10.44 -6.07 -21.78
N TYR A 30 10.00 -5.33 -20.76
CA TYR A 30 10.31 -3.91 -20.59
C TYR A 30 11.65 -3.74 -19.85
N ASP A 31 12.75 -3.57 -20.60
CA ASP A 31 14.13 -3.61 -20.06
C ASP A 31 14.70 -2.27 -19.56
N LYS A 32 13.86 -1.25 -19.31
CA LYS A 32 14.34 0.08 -18.92
C LYS A 32 14.20 0.34 -17.43
N LEU A 33 15.30 0.27 -16.69
CA LEU A 33 15.42 0.67 -15.28
C LEU A 33 14.84 2.08 -14.99
N PHE A 34 14.95 3.02 -15.94
CA PHE A 34 14.36 4.36 -15.82
C PHE A 34 12.83 4.38 -15.89
N ALA A 35 12.20 3.37 -16.50
CA ALA A 35 10.75 3.20 -16.45
C ALA A 35 10.28 2.89 -15.02
N ALA A 36 11.12 2.23 -14.20
CA ALA A 36 10.86 1.96 -12.80
C ALA A 36 10.69 3.26 -11.98
N LEU A 37 11.52 4.27 -12.25
CA LEU A 37 11.40 5.59 -11.62
C LEU A 37 10.12 6.31 -12.06
N GLY A 38 9.73 6.17 -13.33
CA GLY A 38 8.44 6.67 -13.84
C GLY A 38 7.26 6.01 -13.13
N VAL A 39 7.19 4.68 -13.12
CA VAL A 39 6.15 3.90 -12.42
C VAL A 39 6.08 4.30 -10.94
N LEU A 40 7.23 4.51 -10.29
CA LEU A 40 7.29 4.88 -8.88
C LEU A 40 6.77 6.29 -8.62
N LEU A 41 7.25 7.29 -9.37
CA LEU A 41 6.96 8.70 -9.15
C LEU A 41 5.58 9.14 -9.67
N THR A 42 5.18 8.66 -10.85
CA THR A 42 3.92 9.07 -11.49
C THR A 42 2.79 8.05 -11.29
N GLY A 43 3.13 6.77 -11.11
CA GLY A 43 2.15 5.68 -11.06
C GLY A 43 1.78 5.21 -9.65
N VAL A 44 2.73 5.15 -8.72
CA VAL A 44 2.51 4.51 -7.40
C VAL A 44 2.41 5.53 -6.27
N ALA A 45 3.35 6.48 -6.20
CA ALA A 45 3.43 7.43 -5.09
C ALA A 45 2.15 8.25 -4.88
N PRO A 46 1.50 8.82 -5.91
CA PRO A 46 0.29 9.63 -5.70
C PRO A 46 -0.86 8.82 -5.11
N PHE A 47 -1.06 7.58 -5.57
CA PHE A 47 -2.13 6.72 -5.08
C PHE A 47 -1.89 6.25 -3.65
N ILE A 48 -0.65 5.89 -3.30
CA ILE A 48 -0.32 5.52 -1.93
C ILE A 48 -0.44 6.72 -1.00
N LEU A 49 -0.03 7.91 -1.43
CA LEU A 49 -0.14 9.13 -0.63
C LEU A 49 -1.61 9.54 -0.40
N LEU A 50 -2.42 9.56 -1.46
CA LEU A 50 -3.79 10.06 -1.41
C LEU A 50 -4.79 9.02 -0.90
N MET A 51 -4.50 7.73 -1.05
CA MET A 51 -5.45 6.67 -0.67
C MET A 51 -4.88 5.70 0.35
N GLY A 52 -3.65 5.21 0.17
CA GLY A 52 -3.03 4.28 1.12
C GLY A 52 -2.80 4.89 2.52
N LEU A 53 -2.25 6.10 2.57
CA LEU A 53 -1.92 6.78 3.82
C LEU A 53 -3.17 7.14 4.65
N PRO A 54 -4.25 7.73 4.08
CA PRO A 54 -5.49 7.94 4.82
C PRO A 54 -6.12 6.65 5.35
N VAL A 55 -6.14 5.58 4.55
CA VAL A 55 -6.64 4.26 4.99
C VAL A 55 -5.82 3.73 6.18
N SER A 56 -4.50 3.92 6.15
CA SER A 56 -3.63 3.52 7.25
C SER A 56 -3.87 4.34 8.54
N ILE A 57 -4.18 5.63 8.41
CA ILE A 57 -4.57 6.49 9.56
C ILE A 57 -5.93 6.07 10.10
N LEU A 58 -6.92 5.87 9.22
CA LEU A 58 -8.26 5.41 9.58
C LEU A 58 -8.21 4.05 10.28
N SER A 59 -7.42 3.11 9.78
CA SER A 59 -7.19 1.80 10.39
C SER A 59 -6.71 1.93 11.83
N ASP A 60 -5.78 2.83 12.12
CA ASP A 60 -5.32 3.07 13.49
C ASP A 60 -6.41 3.69 14.38
N LEU A 61 -7.19 4.64 13.85
CA LEU A 61 -8.28 5.27 14.59
C LEU A 61 -9.38 4.25 14.98
N LEU A 62 -9.77 3.39 14.04
CA LEU A 62 -10.79 2.37 14.24
C LEU A 62 -10.33 1.22 15.15
N THR A 63 -9.01 0.99 15.24
CA THR A 63 -8.46 -0.16 15.98
C THR A 63 -7.72 0.22 17.26
N LYS A 64 -7.75 1.50 17.67
CA LYS A 64 -6.97 2.03 18.81
C LYS A 64 -7.23 1.32 20.15
N ASN A 65 -8.46 0.85 20.38
CA ASN A 65 -8.89 0.22 21.63
C ASN A 65 -8.81 -1.32 21.60
N LEU A 66 -8.37 -1.90 20.48
CA LEU A 66 -8.27 -3.35 20.33
C LEU A 66 -6.93 -3.86 20.84
N ASN A 67 -6.93 -5.08 21.37
CA ASN A 67 -5.68 -5.76 21.70
C ASN A 67 -4.86 -6.06 20.44
N SER A 68 -3.57 -6.36 20.59
CA SER A 68 -2.63 -6.51 19.46
C SER A 68 -3.07 -7.55 18.43
N LYS A 69 -3.64 -8.69 18.87
CA LYS A 69 -4.07 -9.79 17.99
C LYS A 69 -5.34 -9.43 17.23
N GLN A 70 -6.34 -8.85 17.90
CA GLN A 70 -7.57 -8.38 17.27
C GLN A 70 -7.30 -7.25 16.29
N ARG A 71 -6.46 -6.29 16.67
CA ARG A 71 -6.08 -5.19 15.79
C ARG A 71 -5.41 -5.68 14.52
N TYR A 72 -4.44 -6.60 14.60
CA TYR A 72 -3.75 -7.10 13.42
C TYR A 72 -4.73 -7.60 12.34
N LYS A 73 -5.70 -8.43 12.76
CA LYS A 73 -6.76 -8.95 11.88
C LYS A 73 -7.69 -7.85 11.36
N LYS A 74 -8.11 -6.92 12.22
CA LYS A 74 -9.02 -5.83 11.82
C LYS A 74 -8.36 -4.81 10.90
N ALA A 75 -7.10 -4.47 11.16
CA ALA A 75 -6.29 -3.61 10.32
C ALA A 75 -6.11 -4.23 8.92
N PHE A 76 -5.84 -5.52 8.84
CA PHE A 76 -5.77 -6.25 7.56
C PHE A 76 -7.08 -6.13 6.79
N LEU A 77 -8.20 -6.42 7.47
CA LEU A 77 -9.53 -6.36 6.85
C LEU A 77 -9.85 -4.96 6.34
N ILE A 78 -9.55 -3.91 7.11
CA ILE A 78 -9.73 -2.51 6.70
C ILE A 78 -8.93 -2.23 5.44
N HIS A 79 -7.64 -2.57 5.42
CA HIS A 79 -6.80 -2.36 4.25
C HIS A 79 -7.36 -3.10 3.04
N ILE A 80 -7.65 -4.41 3.13
CA ILE A 80 -8.17 -5.17 1.99
C ILE A 80 -9.52 -4.65 1.50
N ILE A 81 -10.46 -4.29 2.38
CA ILE A 81 -11.75 -3.74 1.98
C ILE A 81 -11.56 -2.42 1.22
N PHE A 82 -10.78 -1.49 1.78
CA PHE A 82 -10.53 -0.21 1.11
C PHE A 82 -9.73 -0.40 -0.18
N GLY A 83 -8.74 -1.30 -0.19
CA GLY A 83 -7.97 -1.65 -1.38
C GLY A 83 -8.85 -2.23 -2.48
N LEU A 84 -9.83 -3.07 -2.12
CA LEU A 84 -10.81 -3.60 -3.07
C LEU A 84 -11.71 -2.49 -3.62
N ILE A 85 -12.28 -1.65 -2.75
CA ILE A 85 -13.15 -0.53 -3.16
C ILE A 85 -12.39 0.40 -4.10
N ILE A 86 -11.19 0.84 -3.69
CA ILE A 86 -10.33 1.71 -4.47
C ILE A 86 -9.97 1.03 -5.80
N GLY A 87 -9.56 -0.23 -5.76
CA GLY A 87 -9.17 -0.97 -6.96
C GLY A 87 -10.31 -1.11 -7.96
N LEU A 88 -11.54 -1.37 -7.48
CA LEU A 88 -12.73 -1.42 -8.31
C LEU A 88 -13.06 -0.06 -8.91
N VAL A 89 -13.02 1.02 -8.11
CA VAL A 89 -13.24 2.38 -8.60
C VAL A 89 -12.22 2.73 -9.69
N LEU A 90 -10.93 2.52 -9.45
CA LEU A 90 -9.89 2.78 -10.44
C LEU A 90 -10.03 1.90 -11.68
N SER A 91 -10.39 0.62 -11.50
CA SER A 91 -10.66 -0.28 -12.63
C SER A 91 -11.80 0.20 -13.53
N LEU A 92 -12.81 0.87 -12.97
CA LEU A 92 -13.89 1.47 -13.77
C LEU A 92 -13.39 2.71 -14.51
N PHE A 93 -12.59 3.56 -13.86
CA PHE A 93 -12.04 4.77 -14.48
C PHE A 93 -11.05 4.50 -15.62
N PHE A 94 -10.26 3.43 -15.49
CA PHE A 94 -9.20 3.08 -16.45
C PHE A 94 -9.57 1.85 -17.30
N GLU A 95 -10.79 1.33 -17.19
CA GLU A 95 -11.33 0.21 -17.98
C GLU A 95 -10.48 -1.08 -17.95
N HIS A 96 -9.76 -1.33 -16.85
CA HIS A 96 -8.82 -2.46 -16.74
C HIS A 96 -8.89 -3.18 -15.38
N LEU A 97 -9.39 -4.42 -15.38
CA LEU A 97 -9.59 -5.23 -14.17
C LEU A 97 -8.27 -5.57 -13.44
N ILE A 98 -7.15 -5.59 -14.15
CA ILE A 98 -5.83 -5.84 -13.55
C ILE A 98 -5.47 -4.81 -12.47
N ILE A 99 -6.06 -3.61 -12.52
CA ILE A 99 -5.87 -2.55 -11.53
C ILE A 99 -6.38 -3.00 -10.15
N VAL A 100 -7.43 -3.82 -10.08
CA VAL A 100 -7.92 -4.38 -8.82
C VAL A 100 -6.82 -5.23 -8.18
N VAL A 101 -6.18 -6.10 -8.96
CA VAL A 101 -5.11 -6.98 -8.49
C VAL A 101 -3.91 -6.17 -8.01
N ILE A 102 -3.48 -5.18 -8.81
CA ILE A 102 -2.37 -4.28 -8.45
C ILE A 102 -2.67 -3.54 -7.14
N THR A 103 -3.89 -3.02 -7.00
CA THR A 103 -4.30 -2.26 -5.81
C THR A 103 -4.35 -3.16 -4.57
N LEU A 104 -4.86 -4.39 -4.70
CA LEU A 104 -4.86 -5.36 -3.60
C LEU A 104 -3.45 -5.73 -3.15
N ILE A 105 -2.52 -5.91 -4.09
CA ILE A 105 -1.11 -6.18 -3.78
C ILE A 105 -0.48 -4.96 -3.07
N ALA A 106 -0.65 -3.76 -3.61
CA ALA A 106 -0.14 -2.53 -3.00
C ALA A 106 -0.68 -2.34 -1.58
N THR A 107 -1.96 -2.63 -1.37
CA THR A 107 -2.62 -2.50 -0.08
C THR A 107 -2.19 -3.56 0.92
N PHE A 108 -1.94 -4.78 0.45
CA PHE A 108 -1.32 -5.84 1.24
C PHE A 108 0.09 -5.44 1.71
N ILE A 109 0.92 -4.92 0.79
CA ILE A 109 2.26 -4.43 1.11
C ILE A 109 2.15 -3.28 2.13
N PHE A 110 1.23 -2.33 1.94
CA PHE A 110 1.04 -1.22 2.89
C PHE A 110 0.73 -1.74 4.28
N TRP A 111 -0.28 -2.60 4.41
CA TRP A 111 -0.66 -3.17 5.69
C TRP A 111 0.52 -3.88 6.36
N LEU A 112 1.26 -4.70 5.63
CA LEU A 112 2.41 -5.43 6.16
C LEU A 112 3.48 -4.45 6.70
N VAL A 113 3.82 -3.43 5.91
CA VAL A 113 4.79 -2.39 6.30
C VAL A 113 4.29 -1.61 7.52
N ASP A 114 3.01 -1.19 7.55
CA ASP A 114 2.45 -0.43 8.68
C ASP A 114 2.48 -1.25 9.98
N GLU A 115 2.20 -2.56 9.92
CA GLU A 115 2.29 -3.44 11.08
C GLU A 115 3.72 -3.66 11.56
N ILE A 116 4.68 -3.86 10.64
CA ILE A 116 6.10 -4.00 10.98
C ILE A 116 6.60 -2.72 11.66
N LEU A 117 6.36 -1.56 11.04
CA LEU A 117 6.77 -0.28 11.60
C LEU A 117 6.08 -0.03 12.94
N ARG A 118 4.79 -0.32 13.08
CA ARG A 118 4.10 -0.16 14.37
C ARG A 118 4.74 -1.00 15.47
N LYS A 119 5.11 -2.26 15.22
CA LYS A 119 5.79 -3.09 16.22
C LYS A 119 7.13 -2.46 16.63
N LYS A 120 7.92 -1.97 15.66
CA LYS A 120 9.21 -1.31 15.91
C LYS A 120 9.08 -0.02 16.73
N PHE A 121 8.11 0.83 16.40
CA PHE A 121 7.87 2.11 17.10
C PHE A 121 7.08 1.97 18.40
N LYS A 122 6.45 0.82 18.68
CA LYS A 122 5.85 0.51 19.99
C LYS A 122 6.84 -0.10 20.97
N GLY A 123 7.89 -0.77 20.50
CA GLY A 123 8.98 -1.30 21.34
C GLY A 123 10.00 -0.25 21.79
N THR A 124 9.76 1.03 21.51
CA THR A 124 10.56 2.19 21.94
C THR A 124 9.84 2.99 23.04
N LYS A 125 9.13 2.27 23.91
CA LYS A 125 8.60 2.79 25.17
C LYS A 125 9.09 1.93 26.31
#